data_AF-A0A3D2J289-F1
#
_entry.id   AF-A0A3D2J289-F1
#
_cell.length_a   1.000
_cell.length_b   1.000
_cell.length_c   1.000
_cell.angle_alpha   90.00
_cell.angle_beta   90.00
_cell.angle_gamma   90.00
#
_symmetry.space_group_name_H-M   'P 1'
#
loop_
_entity.id
_entity.type
_entity.pdbx_description
1 polymer ?
#
loop_
_entity_poly.entity_id
_entity_poly.type
_entity_poly.pdbx_seq_one_letter_code
_entity_poly.pdbx_strand_id
1 'polypeptide(L)'
;MNRKGFTLIELLAVIVVLGLVLLISVPIISDAYTKSKIKSEEVFVDRLTQAIDSYVKLNSDTINFNENGTGTKTVNEKDTYNITYQMGIIKIEAMIENETNKNGVITQKDFVNAGNKDATCNTTAEVEVYKDSDFVYCYKVHKDSLGCLTKEYKSTIKGDYAIDTCEWK
;
A
#
# COMPACT_ATOMS: atom_id res chain seq x y z
N MET A 1 -5.80 -63.65 -13.59
CA MET A 1 -5.73 -62.17 -13.43
C MET A 1 -6.27 -61.52 -14.69
N ASN A 2 -7.43 -60.86 -14.61
CA ASN A 2 -8.05 -60.19 -15.75
C ASN A 2 -7.53 -58.75 -15.83
N ARG A 3 -6.50 -58.50 -16.66
CA ARG A 3 -5.94 -57.15 -16.86
C ARG A 3 -6.69 -56.46 -17.99
N LYS A 4 -7.79 -55.77 -17.69
CA LYS A 4 -8.39 -54.82 -18.63
C LYS A 4 -7.48 -53.59 -18.72
N GLY A 5 -6.84 -53.40 -19.86
CA GLY A 5 -6.08 -52.19 -20.17
C GLY A 5 -7.02 -51.06 -20.63
N PHE A 6 -6.60 -49.81 -20.43
CA PHE A 6 -7.26 -48.64 -21.00
C PHE A 6 -7.19 -48.67 -22.54
N THR A 7 -8.27 -48.25 -23.19
CA THR A 7 -8.30 -48.10 -24.66
C THR A 7 -7.80 -46.71 -25.07
N LEU A 8 -7.26 -46.60 -26.29
CA LEU A 8 -6.75 -45.32 -26.82
C LEU A 8 -7.86 -44.25 -26.91
N ILE A 9 -9.09 -44.65 -27.22
CA ILE A 9 -10.22 -43.72 -27.33
C ILE A 9 -10.63 -43.13 -25.98
N GLU A 10 -10.60 -43.94 -24.91
CA GLU A 10 -10.86 -43.45 -23.55
C GLU A 10 -9.80 -42.45 -23.12
N LEU A 11 -8.53 -42.74 -23.41
CA LEU A 11 -7.43 -41.85 -23.08
C LEU A 11 -7.50 -40.54 -23.87
N LEU A 12 -7.88 -40.60 -25.16
CA LEU A 12 -8.09 -39.42 -25.99
C LEU A 12 -9.22 -38.53 -25.45
N ALA A 13 -10.36 -39.13 -25.09
CA ALA A 13 -11.50 -38.40 -24.55
C ALA A 13 -11.14 -37.65 -23.26
N VAL A 14 -10.35 -38.26 -22.37
CA VAL A 14 -9.89 -37.64 -21.13
C VAL A 14 -9.00 -36.42 -21.40
N ILE A 15 -8.04 -36.53 -22.33
CA ILE A 15 -7.14 -35.42 -22.67
C ILE A 15 -7.91 -34.24 -23.27
N VAL A 16 -8.90 -34.51 -24.14
CA VAL A 16 -9.76 -33.46 -24.72
C VAL A 16 -10.51 -32.70 -23.63
N VAL A 17 -11.11 -33.41 -22.67
CA VAL A 17 -11.83 -32.78 -21.55
C VAL A 17 -10.87 -31.97 -20.66
N LEU A 18 -9.70 -32.52 -20.32
CA LEU A 18 -8.69 -31.80 -19.53
C LEU A 18 -8.20 -30.53 -20.24
N GLY A 19 -8.02 -30.58 -21.56
CA GLY A 19 -7.65 -29.40 -22.36
C GLY A 19 -8.68 -28.27 -22.28
N LEU A 20 -9.98 -28.60 -22.36
CA LEU A 20 -11.06 -27.61 -22.23
C LEU A 20 -11.10 -26.98 -20.84
N VAL A 21 -10.90 -27.77 -19.78
CA VAL A 21 -10.88 -27.26 -18.40
C VAL A 21 -9.69 -26.32 -18.18
N LEU A 22 -8.51 -26.65 -18.72
CA LEU A 22 -7.31 -25.81 -18.60
C LEU A 22 -7.49 -24.44 -19.26
N LEU A 23 -8.13 -24.38 -20.44
CA LEU A 23 -8.39 -23.13 -21.16
C LEU A 23 -9.17 -22.11 -20.31
N ILE A 24 -10.15 -22.58 -19.54
CA ILE A 24 -10.95 -21.72 -18.65
C ILE A 24 -10.18 -21.42 -17.35
N SER A 25 -9.44 -22.39 -16.84
CA SER A 25 -8.81 -22.30 -15.52
C SER A 25 -7.63 -21.33 -15.47
N VAL A 26 -6.80 -21.27 -16.53
CA VAL A 26 -5.59 -20.43 -16.57
C VAL A 26 -5.87 -18.93 -16.34
N PRO A 27 -6.77 -18.26 -17.10
CA PRO A 27 -7.04 -16.83 -16.88
C PRO A 27 -7.64 -16.56 -15.49
N ILE A 28 -8.53 -17.43 -14.99
CA ILE A 28 -9.16 -17.29 -13.67
C ILE A 28 -8.11 -17.31 -12.56
N ILE A 29 -7.18 -18.27 -12.61
CA ILE A 29 -6.11 -18.39 -11.61
C ILE A 29 -5.16 -17.18 -11.68
N SER A 30 -4.83 -16.73 -12.88
CA SER A 30 -3.98 -15.55 -13.09
C SER A 30 -4.60 -14.28 -12.51
N ASP A 31 -5.89 -14.06 -12.73
CA ASP A 31 -6.64 -12.92 -12.19
C ASP A 31 -6.73 -12.99 -10.66
N ALA A 32 -7.04 -14.17 -10.11
CA ALA A 32 -7.09 -14.38 -8.67
C ALA A 32 -5.73 -14.11 -8.00
N TYR A 33 -4.64 -14.56 -8.63
CA TYR A 33 -3.29 -14.31 -8.17
C TYR A 33 -2.93 -12.82 -8.19
N THR A 34 -3.26 -12.11 -9.26
CA THR A 34 -3.03 -10.67 -9.40
C THR A 34 -3.82 -9.88 -8.35
N LYS A 35 -5.10 -10.21 -8.15
CA LYS A 35 -5.93 -9.61 -7.10
C LYS A 35 -5.37 -9.87 -5.70
N SER A 36 -4.85 -11.07 -5.44
CA SER A 36 -4.21 -11.39 -4.16
C SER A 36 -2.95 -10.55 -3.93
N LYS A 37 -2.15 -10.29 -4.97
CA LYS A 37 -0.99 -9.39 -4.88
C LYS A 37 -1.41 -7.96 -4.55
N ILE A 38 -2.36 -7.41 -5.31
CA ILE A 38 -2.90 -6.06 -5.09
C ILE A 38 -3.42 -5.93 -3.65
N LYS A 39 -4.16 -6.94 -3.15
CA LYS A 39 -4.67 -6.90 -1.77
C LYS A 39 -3.55 -6.95 -0.72
N SER A 40 -2.49 -7.71 -0.98
CA SER A 40 -1.30 -7.74 -0.11
C SER A 40 -0.60 -6.38 -0.08
N GLU A 41 -0.54 -5.66 -1.19
CA GLU A 41 0.04 -4.30 -1.25
C GLU A 41 -0.85 -3.28 -0.53
N GLU A 42 -2.17 -3.40 -0.66
CA GLU A 42 -3.13 -2.58 0.08
C GLU A 42 -2.92 -2.72 1.60
N VAL A 43 -2.77 -3.96 2.09
CA VAL A 43 -2.47 -4.22 3.51
C VAL A 43 -1.11 -3.67 3.93
N PHE A 44 -0.11 -3.72 3.05
CA PHE A 44 1.20 -3.13 3.32
C PHE A 44 1.10 -1.60 3.47
N VAL A 45 0.40 -0.92 2.56
CA VAL A 45 0.17 0.53 2.60
C VAL A 45 -0.65 0.94 3.83
N ASP A 46 -1.67 0.17 4.21
CA ASP A 46 -2.45 0.40 5.43
C ASP A 46 -1.59 0.28 6.69
N ARG A 47 -0.77 -0.77 6.80
CA ARG A 47 0.18 -0.92 7.92
C ARG A 47 1.20 0.22 7.98
N LEU A 48 1.71 0.65 6.82
CA LEU A 48 2.60 1.80 6.75
C LEU A 48 1.90 3.08 7.21
N THR A 49 0.63 3.27 6.83
CA THR A 49 -0.19 4.41 7.28
C THR A 49 -0.35 4.40 8.80
N GLN A 50 -0.63 3.24 9.41
CA GLN A 50 -0.72 3.09 10.87
C GLN A 50 0.63 3.33 11.58
N ALA A 51 1.74 2.92 10.96
CA ALA A 51 3.08 3.20 11.47
C ALA A 51 3.40 4.69 11.41
N ILE A 52 3.06 5.37 10.31
CA ILE A 52 3.20 6.83 10.17
C ILE A 52 2.38 7.54 11.26
N ASP A 53 1.10 7.17 11.42
CA ASP A 53 0.21 7.74 12.43
C ASP A 53 0.78 7.59 13.85
N SER A 54 1.24 6.38 14.18
CA SER A 54 1.86 6.08 15.49
C SER A 54 3.14 6.89 15.70
N TYR A 55 4.01 6.96 14.69
CA TYR A 55 5.26 7.69 14.76
C TYR A 55 5.01 9.19 14.96
N VAL A 56 4.11 9.78 14.19
CA VAL A 56 3.78 11.21 14.28
C VAL A 56 3.16 11.55 15.63
N LYS A 57 2.28 10.70 16.17
CA LYS A 57 1.70 10.89 17.51
C LYS A 57 2.74 10.86 18.63
N LEU A 58 3.76 10.00 18.51
CA LEU A 58 4.81 9.87 19.52
C LEU A 58 5.91 10.94 19.40
N ASN A 59 6.08 11.52 18.21
CA ASN A 59 7.20 12.41 17.90
C ASN A 59 6.76 13.77 17.35
N SER A 60 5.50 14.17 17.56
CA SER A 60 4.90 15.39 17.04
C SER A 60 5.73 16.64 17.31
N ASP A 61 6.37 16.68 18.49
CA ASP A 61 7.15 17.83 18.97
C ASP A 61 8.51 17.97 18.29
N THR A 62 8.96 16.91 17.61
CA THR A 62 10.25 16.86 16.90
C THR A 62 10.12 17.11 15.39
N ILE A 63 8.90 17.10 14.87
CA ILE A 63 8.65 17.32 13.44
C ILE A 63 8.73 18.82 13.17
N ASN A 64 9.59 19.19 12.22
CA ASN A 64 9.74 20.57 11.78
C ASN A 64 8.65 20.94 10.78
N PHE A 65 7.65 21.68 11.24
CA PHE A 65 6.61 22.26 10.41
C PHE A 65 7.05 23.65 9.93
N ASN A 66 7.64 23.72 8.74
CA ASN A 66 8.25 24.92 8.17
C ASN A 66 7.39 25.59 7.08
N GLU A 67 6.41 24.88 6.54
CA GLU A 67 5.51 25.38 5.51
C GLU A 67 4.11 25.61 6.08
N ASN A 68 3.45 26.67 5.62
CA ASN A 68 2.06 26.96 5.99
C ASN A 68 1.23 27.04 4.72
N GLY A 69 -0.01 26.53 4.77
CA GLY A 69 -0.94 26.55 3.67
C GLY A 69 -2.38 26.74 4.13
N THR A 70 -3.28 26.81 3.16
CA THR A 70 -4.72 26.88 3.37
C THR A 70 -5.40 25.81 2.57
N GLY A 71 -6.39 25.15 3.17
CA GLY A 71 -7.19 24.12 2.51
C GLY A 71 -8.67 24.34 2.77
N THR A 72 -9.51 23.53 2.13
CA THR A 72 -10.96 23.54 2.31
C THR A 72 -11.43 22.20 2.87
N LYS A 73 -12.08 22.23 4.03
CA LYS A 73 -12.68 21.04 4.65
C LYS A 73 -14.20 21.12 4.51
N THR A 74 -14.82 20.05 4.01
CA THR A 74 -16.28 19.97 3.94
C THR A 74 -16.80 19.03 5.02
N VAL A 75 -17.65 19.55 5.90
CA VAL A 75 -18.32 18.81 6.97
C VAL A 75 -19.80 18.67 6.57
N ASN A 76 -20.28 17.43 6.42
CA ASN A 76 -21.69 17.10 6.12
C ASN A 76 -22.30 17.68 4.82
N GLU A 77 -21.66 17.48 3.66
CA GLU A 77 -22.15 17.79 2.29
C GLU A 77 -22.59 19.25 2.00
N LYS A 78 -22.67 20.12 3.01
CA LYS A 78 -23.25 21.46 2.90
C LYS A 78 -22.37 22.56 3.50
N ASP A 79 -21.51 22.20 4.46
CA ASP A 79 -20.69 23.19 5.13
C ASP A 79 -19.22 23.03 4.75
N THR A 80 -18.70 23.99 3.99
CA THR A 80 -17.28 24.06 3.62
C THR A 80 -16.62 25.21 4.36
N TYR A 81 -15.50 24.92 5.03
CA TYR A 81 -14.73 25.90 5.79
C TYR A 81 -13.29 25.92 5.30
N ASN A 82 -12.69 27.11 5.33
CA ASN A 82 -11.26 27.27 5.11
C ASN A 82 -10.52 26.85 6.37
N ILE A 83 -9.52 26.01 6.21
CA ILE A 83 -8.57 25.66 7.26
C ILE A 83 -7.21 26.25 6.93
N THR A 84 -6.41 26.50 7.95
CA THR A 84 -4.97 26.67 7.81
C THR A 84 -4.29 25.39 8.27
N TYR A 85 -3.19 25.06 7.63
CA TYR A 85 -2.38 23.91 8.03
C TYR A 85 -0.90 24.27 7.97
N GLN A 86 -0.11 23.50 8.71
CA GLN A 86 1.33 23.48 8.61
C GLN A 86 1.78 22.14 8.02
N MET A 87 2.86 22.15 7.25
CA MET A 87 3.44 20.96 6.64
C MET A 87 4.89 20.79 7.06
N GLY A 88 5.28 19.54 7.29
CA GLY A 88 6.65 19.10 7.48
C GLY A 88 6.90 17.81 6.70
N ILE A 89 8.17 17.45 6.57
CA ILE A 89 8.59 16.23 5.87
C ILE A 89 9.33 15.33 6.87
N ILE A 90 8.97 14.05 6.88
CA ILE A 90 9.75 13.00 7.55
C ILE A 90 10.13 11.93 6.54
N LYS A 91 11.13 11.10 6.87
CA LYS A 91 11.52 9.95 6.06
C LYS A 91 11.09 8.65 6.73
N ILE A 92 10.83 7.61 5.94
CA ILE A 92 10.46 6.29 6.47
C ILE A 92 11.55 5.68 7.36
N GLU A 93 12.82 5.96 7.13
CA GLU A 93 13.91 5.49 8.00
C GLU A 93 13.79 6.00 9.45
N ALA A 94 13.11 7.13 9.69
CA ALA A 94 12.89 7.67 11.02
C ALA A 94 11.90 6.83 11.85
N MET A 95 10.95 6.13 11.19
CA MET A 95 9.99 5.24 11.84
C MET A 95 10.48 3.79 11.96
N ILE A 96 11.62 3.46 11.34
CA ILE A 96 12.22 2.11 11.40
C ILE A 96 13.24 2.01 12.53
N GLU A 97 13.00 1.10 13.47
CA GLU A 97 13.93 0.77 14.54
C GLU A 97 15.16 0.07 13.96
N ASN A 98 16.34 0.55 14.34
CA ASN A 98 17.62 -0.01 13.93
C ASN A 98 18.68 0.17 15.05
N GLU A 99 19.95 -0.05 14.74
CA GLU A 99 21.02 0.07 15.73
C GLU A 99 21.22 1.52 16.24
N THR A 100 20.98 2.51 15.38
CA THR A 100 21.17 3.95 15.68
C THR A 100 19.88 4.67 16.05
N ASN A 101 18.71 4.14 15.67
CA ASN A 101 17.38 4.66 16.01
C ASN A 101 16.60 3.64 16.85
N LYS A 102 16.51 3.87 18.16
CA LYS A 102 15.74 3.03 19.10
C LYS A 102 14.29 3.47 19.30
N ASN A 103 13.88 4.54 18.63
CA ASN A 103 12.56 5.13 18.76
C ASN A 103 11.65 4.79 17.56
N GLY A 104 12.10 3.91 16.67
CA GLY A 104 11.29 3.41 15.57
C GLY A 104 10.07 2.64 16.09
N VAL A 105 8.96 2.80 15.37
CA VAL A 105 7.68 2.15 15.71
C VAL A 105 7.48 0.82 14.99
N ILE A 106 8.30 0.56 13.96
CA ILE A 106 8.33 -0.66 13.17
C ILE A 106 9.76 -1.14 13.01
N THR A 107 9.98 -2.41 12.71
CA THR A 107 11.31 -2.95 12.36
C THR A 107 11.52 -2.99 10.84
N GLN A 108 12.76 -3.18 10.40
CA GLN A 108 13.06 -3.38 8.98
C GLN A 108 12.30 -4.57 8.37
N LYS A 109 11.93 -5.57 9.18
CA LYS A 109 11.17 -6.76 8.73
C LYS A 109 9.69 -6.44 8.49
N ASP A 110 9.17 -5.43 9.16
CA ASP A 110 7.78 -4.99 9.01
C ASP A 110 7.63 -4.09 7.77
N PHE A 111 8.71 -3.42 7.35
CA PHE A 111 8.77 -2.60 6.14
C PHE A 111 9.11 -3.42 4.88
N VAL A 112 8.30 -4.43 4.58
CA VAL A 112 8.45 -5.30 3.41
C VAL A 112 7.13 -5.41 2.65
N ASN A 113 7.15 -5.10 1.35
CA ASN A 113 5.99 -5.30 0.49
C ASN A 113 5.88 -6.77 0.05
N ALA A 114 5.04 -7.55 0.72
CA ALA A 114 4.79 -8.96 0.39
C ALA A 114 4.14 -9.17 -1.01
N GLY A 115 3.47 -8.15 -1.56
CA GLY A 115 2.88 -8.18 -2.90
C GLY A 115 3.91 -8.00 -4.02
N ASN A 116 5.09 -7.44 -3.71
CA ASN A 116 6.20 -7.24 -4.64
C ASN A 116 7.54 -7.70 -4.04
N LYS A 117 7.75 -9.01 -3.99
CA LYS A 117 8.94 -9.62 -3.38
C LYS A 117 10.25 -9.34 -4.12
N ASP A 118 10.18 -8.89 -5.37
CA ASP A 118 11.33 -8.65 -6.22
C ASP A 118 11.89 -7.22 -6.06
N ALA A 119 11.18 -6.36 -5.32
CA ALA A 119 11.57 -4.96 -5.10
C ALA A 119 11.81 -4.66 -3.63
N THR A 120 12.91 -3.98 -3.34
CA THR A 120 13.21 -3.42 -2.01
C THR A 120 12.54 -2.06 -1.87
N CYS A 121 11.84 -1.83 -0.76
CA CYS A 121 11.22 -0.55 -0.48
C CYS A 121 12.26 0.53 -0.12
N ASN A 122 12.06 1.73 -0.63
CA ASN A 122 12.91 2.88 -0.37
C ASN A 122 12.64 3.45 1.03
N THR A 123 13.57 3.26 1.96
CA THR A 123 13.47 3.79 3.34
C THR A 123 13.66 5.30 3.41
N THR A 124 14.23 5.93 2.38
CA THR A 124 14.41 7.39 2.31
C THR A 124 13.20 8.11 1.75
N ALA A 125 12.14 7.38 1.38
CA ALA A 125 10.91 7.96 0.86
C ALA A 125 10.34 8.99 1.85
N GLU A 126 9.92 10.12 1.29
CA GLU A 126 9.37 11.24 2.05
C GLU A 126 7.89 11.00 2.35
N VAL A 127 7.53 11.36 3.58
CA VAL A 127 6.16 11.43 4.06
C VAL A 127 5.87 12.89 4.36
N GLU A 128 4.91 13.44 3.64
CA GLU A 128 4.37 14.77 3.88
C GLU A 128 3.43 14.66 5.08
N VAL A 129 3.77 15.33 6.18
CA VAL A 129 2.96 15.37 7.40
C VAL A 129 2.33 16.74 7.50
N TYR A 130 1.01 16.76 7.54
CA TYR A 130 0.24 17.98 7.72
C TYR A 130 -0.40 18.01 9.09
N LYS A 131 -0.53 19.21 9.64
CA LYS A 131 -1.19 19.49 10.91
C LYS A 131 -2.07 20.71 10.73
N ASP A 132 -3.38 20.56 10.90
CA ASP A 132 -4.32 21.67 10.80
C ASP A 132 -4.36 22.53 12.09
N SER A 133 -5.18 23.58 12.08
CA SER A 133 -5.38 24.48 13.22
C SER A 133 -5.96 23.80 14.47
N ASP A 134 -6.60 22.64 14.30
CA ASP A 134 -7.19 21.84 15.37
C ASP A 134 -6.23 20.73 15.86
N PHE A 135 -4.97 20.76 15.42
CA PHE A 135 -3.94 19.75 15.70
C PHE A 135 -4.32 18.35 15.20
N VAL A 136 -5.17 18.27 14.17
CA VAL A 136 -5.45 17.02 13.47
C VAL A 136 -4.36 16.79 12.42
N TYR A 137 -3.77 15.60 12.46
CA TYR A 137 -2.71 15.22 11.55
C TYR A 137 -3.26 14.44 10.36
N CYS A 138 -2.69 14.67 9.18
CA CYS A 138 -2.88 13.82 8.02
C CYS A 138 -1.57 13.67 7.25
N TYR A 139 -1.51 12.64 6.41
CA TYR A 139 -0.25 12.17 5.83
C TYR A 139 -0.42 11.92 4.35
N LYS A 140 0.61 12.28 3.58
CA LYS A 140 0.69 11.93 2.17
C LYS A 140 2.02 11.27 1.83
N VAL A 141 1.95 10.23 1.02
CA VAL A 141 3.14 9.53 0.48
C VAL A 141 2.94 9.31 -1.01
N HIS A 142 3.81 9.88 -1.82
CA HIS A 142 3.74 9.76 -3.28
C HIS A 142 3.87 8.29 -3.72
N LYS A 143 3.05 7.84 -4.65
CA LYS A 143 3.01 6.42 -5.08
C LYS A 143 4.33 5.91 -5.66
N ASP A 144 5.15 6.82 -6.19
CA ASP A 144 6.46 6.49 -6.76
C ASP A 144 7.62 6.63 -5.75
N SER A 145 7.42 7.23 -4.57
CA SER A 145 8.51 7.44 -3.60
C SER A 145 8.95 6.14 -2.93
N LEU A 146 8.01 5.22 -2.69
CA LEU A 146 8.25 3.94 -2.01
C LEU A 146 9.12 2.97 -2.82
N GLY A 147 9.17 3.10 -4.14
CA GLY A 147 10.00 2.28 -5.04
C GLY A 147 9.63 0.78 -5.14
N CYS A 148 8.81 0.25 -4.23
CA CYS A 148 8.45 -1.17 -4.17
C CYS A 148 6.99 -1.47 -4.51
N LEU A 149 6.17 -0.48 -4.90
CA LEU A 149 4.81 -0.73 -5.36
C LEU A 149 4.78 -1.23 -6.81
N THR A 150 4.00 -2.28 -7.08
CA THR A 150 3.84 -2.80 -8.45
C THR A 150 3.13 -1.79 -9.37
N LYS A 151 3.29 -1.96 -10.68
CA LYS A 151 2.56 -1.13 -11.65
C LYS A 151 1.06 -1.40 -11.58
N GLU A 152 0.70 -2.66 -11.39
CA GLU A 152 -0.67 -3.15 -11.23
C GLU A 152 -1.34 -2.47 -10.03
N TYR A 153 -0.69 -2.43 -8.86
CA TYR A 153 -1.22 -1.71 -7.71
C TYR A 153 -1.27 -0.20 -7.92
N LYS A 154 -0.22 0.41 -8.48
CA LYS A 154 -0.25 1.86 -8.78
C LYS A 154 -1.38 2.26 -9.72
N SER A 155 -1.83 1.36 -10.59
CA SER A 155 -2.99 1.60 -11.47
C SER A 155 -4.35 1.62 -10.75
N THR A 156 -4.43 1.06 -9.54
CA THR A 156 -5.67 1.08 -8.73
C THR A 156 -5.80 2.36 -7.90
N ILE A 157 -4.69 3.07 -7.66
CA ILE A 157 -4.64 4.32 -6.91
C ILE A 157 -5.19 5.46 -7.78
N LYS A 158 -6.12 6.24 -7.20
CA LYS A 158 -6.62 7.47 -7.81
C LYS A 158 -5.73 8.63 -7.39
N GLY A 159 -5.02 9.24 -8.35
CA GLY A 159 -4.11 10.36 -8.10
C GLY A 159 -2.65 9.94 -7.93
N ASP A 160 -1.86 10.78 -7.27
CA ASP A 160 -0.40 10.65 -7.20
C ASP A 160 0.12 10.11 -5.87
N TYR A 161 -0.77 9.93 -4.90
CA TYR A 161 -0.42 9.51 -3.55
C TYR A 161 -0.91 8.09 -3.25
N ALA A 162 -0.01 7.22 -2.81
CA ALA A 162 -0.35 5.88 -2.33
C ALA A 162 -0.97 5.92 -0.93
N ILE A 163 -0.60 6.93 -0.14
CA ILE A 163 -1.24 7.26 1.14
C ILE A 163 -1.69 8.71 1.02
N ASP A 164 -2.97 8.98 1.21
CA ASP A 164 -3.51 10.32 1.40
C ASP A 164 -4.64 10.23 2.43
N THR A 165 -4.36 10.63 3.67
CA THR A 165 -5.35 10.62 4.75
C THR A 165 -5.98 11.99 4.98
N CYS A 166 -5.67 12.98 4.15
CA CYS A 166 -6.18 14.33 4.32
C CYS A 166 -7.62 14.44 3.81
N GLU A 167 -8.54 14.82 4.69
CA GLU A 167 -9.96 15.01 4.35
C GLU A 167 -10.26 16.34 3.64
N TRP A 168 -9.27 17.24 3.63
CA TRP A 168 -9.36 18.58 3.05
C TRP A 168 -8.67 18.64 1.68
N LYS A 169 -9.13 19.58 0.86
CA LYS A 169 -8.64 19.82 -0.51
C LYS A 169 -7.90 21.15 -0.62
#